data_AF-A0A3M1QAL0-F1
#
_entry.id   AF-A0A3M1QAL0-F1
#
_cell.length_a   1.000
_cell.length_b   1.000
_cell.length_c   1.000
_cell.angle_alpha   90.00
_cell.angle_beta   90.00
_cell.angle_gamma   90.00
#
_symmetry.space_group_name_H-M   'P 1'
#
loop_
_entity.id
_entity.type
_entity.pdbx_description
1 polymer ?
#
loop_
_entity_poly.entity_id
_entity_poly.type
_entity_poly.pdbx_seq_one_letter_code
_entity_poly.pdbx_strand_id
1 'polypeptide(L)'
;MPISNEGFIISFFVVLNVLFWVIVPFLTRDDAVTDDASLDRQRGRLLAYYERVLRNIRDLDEDHATGKMPTADYEFEREEWMGRGIKVLRMLDKLDAQDNLVTDAEDDAAIDEAIDDVIEAAIAAKREQAILTDEH
;
A
#
# COMPACT_ATOMS: atom_id res chain seq x y z
N MET A 1 -19.30 -12.12 -66.39
CA MET A 1 -18.37 -12.87 -65.51
C MET A 1 -18.82 -12.66 -64.08
N PRO A 2 -19.27 -13.69 -63.36
CA PRO A 2 -19.59 -13.55 -61.95
C PRO A 2 -18.29 -13.29 -61.17
N ILE A 3 -18.30 -12.24 -60.36
CA ILE A 3 -17.19 -11.85 -59.50
C ILE A 3 -17.04 -13.00 -58.48
N SER A 4 -15.89 -13.68 -58.45
CA SER A 4 -15.65 -14.78 -57.52
C SER A 4 -15.71 -14.24 -56.08
N ASN A 5 -16.80 -14.56 -55.40
CA ASN A 5 -17.10 -14.24 -54.01
C ASN A 5 -16.18 -14.99 -53.03
N GLU A 6 -15.50 -16.05 -53.49
CA GLU A 6 -14.58 -16.87 -52.71
C GLU A 6 -13.36 -16.07 -52.24
N GLY A 7 -12.82 -15.20 -53.10
CA GLY A 7 -11.70 -14.32 -52.73
C GLY A 7 -12.07 -13.26 -51.69
N PHE A 8 -13.32 -12.78 -51.72
CA PHE A 8 -13.83 -11.84 -50.74
C PHE A 8 -13.97 -12.47 -49.35
N ILE A 9 -14.43 -13.72 -49.29
CA ILE A 9 -14.58 -14.45 -48.02
C ILE A 9 -13.20 -14.65 -47.36
N ILE A 10 -12.21 -15.08 -48.14
CA ILE A 10 -10.85 -15.31 -47.61
C ILE A 10 -10.24 -14.00 -47.11
N SER A 11 -10.33 -12.93 -47.91
CA SER A 11 -9.84 -11.59 -47.52
C SER A 11 -10.51 -11.09 -46.24
N PHE A 12 -11.83 -11.26 -46.12
CA PHE A 12 -12.58 -10.86 -44.94
C PHE A 12 -12.15 -11.60 -43.68
N PHE A 13 -11.93 -12.92 -43.77
CA PHE A 13 -11.44 -13.72 -42.64
C PHE A 13 -10.02 -13.32 -42.20
N VAL A 14 -9.12 -13.04 -43.14
CA VAL A 14 -7.75 -12.59 -42.83
C VAL A 14 -7.78 -11.24 -42.13
N VAL A 15 -8.59 -10.29 -42.63
CA VAL A 15 -8.75 -8.97 -42.01
C VAL A 15 -9.31 -9.11 -40.59
N LEU A 16 -10.35 -9.92 -40.39
CA LEU A 16 -10.91 -10.16 -39.05
C LEU A 16 -9.90 -10.79 -38.09
N ASN A 17 -9.07 -11.73 -38.56
CA ASN A 17 -8.08 -12.39 -37.72
C ASN A 17 -6.96 -11.41 -37.30
N VAL A 18 -6.49 -10.57 -38.22
CA VAL A 18 -5.51 -9.51 -37.92
C VAL A 18 -6.11 -8.47 -36.97
N LEU A 19 -7.37 -8.05 -37.23
CA LEU A 19 -8.06 -7.09 -36.38
C LEU A 19 -8.23 -7.65 -34.96
N PHE A 20 -8.64 -8.92 -34.84
CA PHE A 20 -8.73 -9.61 -33.56
C PHE A 20 -7.39 -9.65 -32.84
N TRP A 21 -6.30 -10.03 -33.53
CA TRP A 21 -4.97 -10.10 -32.93
C TRP A 21 -4.43 -8.73 -32.46
N VAL A 22 -4.81 -7.64 -33.12
CA VAL A 22 -4.43 -6.27 -32.73
C VAL A 22 -5.33 -5.69 -31.64
N ILE A 23 -6.62 -6.03 -31.66
CA ILE A 23 -7.62 -5.50 -30.74
C ILE A 23 -7.59 -6.23 -29.39
N VAL A 24 -7.37 -7.55 -29.37
CA VAL A 24 -7.28 -8.34 -28.14
C VAL A 24 -6.28 -7.76 -27.11
N PRO A 25 -5.01 -7.45 -27.46
CA PRO A 25 -4.07 -6.88 -26.49
C PRO A 25 -4.46 -5.47 -26.03
N PHE A 26 -5.35 -4.78 -26.75
CA PHE A 26 -5.82 -3.44 -26.38
C PHE A 26 -7.09 -3.48 -25.51
N LEU A 27 -7.85 -4.58 -25.54
CA LEU A 27 -8.98 -4.83 -24.63
C LEU A 27 -8.58 -5.61 -23.38
N THR A 28 -7.51 -6.41 -23.43
CA THR A 28 -6.83 -6.88 -22.23
C THR A 28 -6.03 -5.71 -21.67
N ARG A 29 -6.71 -4.82 -20.92
CA ARG A 29 -6.00 -3.97 -19.97
C ARG A 29 -5.31 -4.92 -19.00
N ASP A 30 -3.98 -4.93 -19.04
CA ASP A 30 -3.18 -5.58 -18.02
C ASP A 30 -3.45 -4.84 -16.70
N ASP A 31 -4.34 -5.38 -15.87
CA ASP A 31 -4.56 -4.92 -14.48
C ASP A 31 -3.26 -5.01 -13.64
N ALA A 32 -2.23 -5.70 -14.15
CA ALA A 32 -0.89 -5.75 -13.57
C ALA A 32 -0.19 -4.37 -13.48
N VAL A 33 -0.51 -3.40 -14.34
CA VAL A 33 0.15 -2.07 -14.30
C VAL A 33 -0.46 -1.17 -13.21
N THR A 34 -1.68 -1.45 -12.76
CA THR A 34 -2.34 -0.69 -11.69
C THR A 34 -1.88 -1.11 -10.31
N ASP A 35 -1.59 -2.39 -10.10
CA ASP A 35 -1.16 -2.95 -8.81
C ASP A 35 0.26 -2.52 -8.43
N ASP A 36 1.23 -2.62 -9.35
CA ASP A 36 2.60 -2.16 -9.08
C ASP A 36 2.63 -0.66 -8.73
N ALA A 37 1.85 0.14 -9.46
CA ALA A 37 1.72 1.56 -9.21
C ALA A 37 1.00 1.88 -7.88
N SER A 38 0.13 0.99 -7.39
CA SER A 38 -0.56 1.14 -6.11
C SER A 38 0.38 0.78 -4.94
N LEU A 39 1.14 -0.31 -5.06
CA LEU A 39 2.16 -0.75 -4.10
C LEU A 39 3.28 0.28 -3.93
N ASP A 40 3.81 0.81 -5.03
CA ASP A 40 4.84 1.87 -4.98
C ASP A 40 4.34 3.13 -4.27
N ARG A 41 3.08 3.52 -4.50
CA ARG A 41 2.47 4.66 -3.79
C ARG A 41 2.30 4.36 -2.30
N GLN A 42 1.85 3.16 -1.94
CA GLN A 42 1.73 2.73 -0.54
C GLN A 42 3.08 2.76 0.17
N ARG A 43 4.13 2.24 -0.48
CA ARG A 43 5.50 2.25 0.02
C ARG A 43 6.02 3.67 0.21
N GLY A 44 5.81 4.55 -0.78
CA GLY A 44 6.19 5.95 -0.71
C GLY A 44 5.52 6.69 0.46
N ARG A 45 4.24 6.42 0.72
CA ARG A 45 3.52 7.00 1.88
C ARG A 45 4.12 6.54 3.22
N LEU A 46 4.41 5.25 3.36
CA LEU A 46 5.03 4.70 4.57
C LEU A 46 6.43 5.28 4.81
N LEU A 47 7.25 5.42 3.76
CA LEU A 47 8.58 6.04 3.86
C LEU A 47 8.49 7.51 4.27
N ALA A 48 7.59 8.29 3.68
CA ALA A 48 7.37 9.69 4.05
C ALA A 48 6.94 9.82 5.52
N TYR A 49 6.11 8.90 6.01
CA TYR A 49 5.74 8.86 7.42
C TYR A 49 6.93 8.47 8.31
N TYR A 50 7.74 7.50 7.92
CA TYR A 50 8.96 7.12 8.64
C TYR A 50 9.94 8.30 8.78
N GLU A 51 10.17 9.05 7.71
CA GLU A 51 10.99 10.27 7.76
C GLU A 51 10.41 11.32 8.72
N ARG A 52 9.08 11.45 8.78
CA ARG A 52 8.43 12.33 9.75
C ARG A 52 8.67 11.85 11.19
N VAL A 53 8.60 10.55 11.45
CA VAL A 53 8.92 9.99 12.77
C VAL A 53 10.36 10.34 13.14
N LEU A 54 11.32 10.15 12.25
CA LEU A 54 12.73 10.47 12.50
C LEU A 54 12.95 11.96 12.79
N ARG A 55 12.27 12.86 12.06
CA ARG A 55 12.33 14.30 12.36
C ARG A 55 11.80 14.61 13.76
N ASN A 56 10.66 14.04 14.15
CA ASN A 56 10.11 14.28 15.50
C ASN A 56 11.03 13.75 16.61
N ILE A 57 11.62 12.56 16.45
CA ILE A 57 12.58 12.03 17.43
C ILE A 57 13.79 12.96 17.54
N ARG A 58 14.31 13.43 16.41
CA ARG A 58 15.44 14.38 16.41
C ARG A 58 15.08 15.69 17.11
N ASP A 59 13.91 16.25 16.81
CA ASP A 59 13.46 17.51 17.42
C ASP A 59 13.30 17.33 18.95
N LEU A 60 12.79 16.18 19.41
CA LEU A 60 12.72 15.82 20.83
C LEU A 60 14.11 15.73 21.47
N ASP A 61 15.06 15.07 20.81
CA ASP A 61 16.44 14.96 21.28
C ASP A 61 17.09 16.36 21.39
N GLU A 62 16.82 17.26 20.44
CA GLU A 62 17.30 18.65 20.46
C GLU A 62 16.68 19.47 21.60
N ASP A 63 15.38 19.34 21.84
CA ASP A 63 14.68 20.05 22.92
C ASP A 63 15.08 19.54 24.32
N HIS A 64 15.32 18.24 24.47
CA HIS A 64 15.89 17.68 25.70
C HIS A 64 17.33 18.14 25.93
N ALA A 65 18.18 18.08 24.89
CA ALA A 65 19.58 18.50 24.98
C ALA A 65 19.73 19.99 25.31
N THR A 66 18.79 20.83 24.86
CA THR A 66 18.74 22.27 25.20
C THR A 66 18.06 22.58 26.52
N GLY A 67 17.54 21.56 27.23
CA GLY A 67 16.88 21.70 28.53
C GLY A 67 15.50 22.32 28.46
N LYS A 68 14.88 22.39 27.27
CA LYS A 68 13.50 22.89 27.10
C LYS A 68 12.44 21.86 27.51
N MET A 69 12.82 20.59 27.59
CA MET A 69 11.93 19.49 27.93
C MET A 69 12.44 18.72 29.16
N PRO A 70 11.58 18.44 30.17
CA PRO A 70 11.92 17.56 31.29
C PRO A 70 12.20 16.12 30.84
N THR A 71 13.12 15.43 31.53
CA THR A 71 13.49 14.05 31.16
C THR A 71 12.31 13.06 31.18
N ALA A 72 11.37 13.21 32.11
CA ALA A 72 10.22 12.31 32.18
C ALA A 72 9.31 12.41 30.95
N ASP A 73 9.08 13.64 30.47
CA ASP A 73 8.26 13.91 29.29
C ASP A 73 8.99 13.45 28.01
N TYR A 74 10.30 13.71 27.93
CA TYR A 74 11.16 13.27 26.83
C TYR A 74 11.12 11.74 26.65
N GLU A 75 11.34 10.97 27.72
CA GLU A 75 11.36 9.50 27.62
C GLU A 75 9.99 8.96 27.17
N PHE A 76 8.90 9.51 27.72
CA PHE A 76 7.55 9.11 27.34
C PHE A 76 7.24 9.40 25.86
N GLU A 77 7.48 10.63 25.39
CA GLU A 77 7.21 11.01 24.00
C GLU A 77 8.14 10.26 23.03
N ARG A 78 9.40 10.07 23.40
CA ARG A 78 10.37 9.34 22.59
C ARG A 78 9.99 7.87 22.43
N GLU A 79 9.53 7.22 23.50
CA GLU A 79 9.03 5.85 23.43
C GLU A 79 7.81 5.74 22.49
N GLU A 80 6.89 6.71 22.55
CA GLU A 80 5.74 6.75 21.65
C GLU A 80 6.16 6.87 20.18
N TRP A 81 7.07 7.79 19.86
CA TRP A 81 7.56 7.98 18.49
C TRP A 81 8.39 6.79 18.00
N MET A 82 9.21 6.18 18.85
CA MET A 82 9.91 4.93 18.51
C MET A 82 8.92 3.80 18.21
N GLY A 83 7.87 3.65 19.01
CA GLY A 83 6.81 2.67 18.78
C GLY A 83 6.11 2.87 17.43
N ARG A 84 5.83 4.12 17.05
CA ARG A 84 5.30 4.47 15.73
C ARG A 84 6.28 4.10 14.62
N GLY A 85 7.57 4.40 14.78
CA GLY A 85 8.62 4.04 13.82
C GLY A 85 8.71 2.52 13.59
N ILE A 86 8.71 1.73 14.65
CA ILE A 86 8.71 0.26 14.58
C ILE A 86 7.50 -0.26 13.81
N LYS A 87 6.31 0.31 14.06
CA LYS A 87 5.08 -0.09 13.36
C LYS A 87 5.17 0.16 11.86
N VAL A 88 5.70 1.32 11.47
CA VAL A 88 5.89 1.70 10.06
C VAL A 88 6.89 0.78 9.37
N LEU A 89 8.01 0.47 10.03
CA LEU A 89 8.99 -0.48 9.51
C LEU A 89 8.39 -1.88 9.32
N ARG A 90 7.55 -2.35 10.25
CA ARG A 90 6.84 -3.63 10.10
C ARG A 90 5.84 -3.62 8.95
N MET A 91 5.18 -2.49 8.70
CA MET A 91 4.27 -2.34 7.55
C MET A 91 5.04 -2.35 6.23
N LEU A 92 6.19 -1.69 6.16
CA LEU A 92 7.09 -1.75 5.00
C LEU A 92 7.58 -3.17 4.74
N ASP A 93 8.01 -3.90 5.77
CA ASP A 93 8.44 -5.30 5.65
C ASP A 93 7.32 -6.22 5.15
N LYS A 94 6.09 -6.02 5.64
CA LYS A 94 4.90 -6.73 5.13
C LYS A 94 4.58 -6.40 3.68
N LEU A 95 4.68 -5.12 3.31
CA LEU A 95 4.41 -4.67 1.94
C LEU A 95 5.44 -5.26 0.97
N ASP A 96 6.71 -5.27 1.36
CA ASP A 96 7.80 -5.89 0.59
C ASP A 96 7.64 -7.43 0.52
N ALA A 97 7.12 -8.06 1.57
CA ALA A 97 6.77 -9.48 1.54
C ALA A 97 5.53 -9.76 0.67
N GLN A 98 4.56 -8.84 0.60
CA GLN A 98 3.37 -8.93 -0.24
C GLN A 98 3.66 -8.65 -1.71
N ASP A 99 4.59 -7.75 -2.04
CA ASP A 99 5.11 -7.58 -3.40
C ASP A 99 5.62 -8.92 -3.98
N ASN A 100 6.12 -9.80 -3.11
CA ASN A 100 6.54 -11.15 -3.48
C ASN A 100 5.41 -12.21 -3.49
N LEU A 101 4.18 -11.86 -3.04
CA LEU A 101 3.04 -12.78 -2.88
C LEU A 101 1.79 -12.39 -3.68
N VAL A 102 1.61 -11.10 -4.01
CA VAL A 102 0.47 -10.57 -4.75
C VAL A 102 0.68 -10.86 -6.24
N THR A 103 0.34 -12.10 -6.58
CA THR A 103 0.02 -12.52 -7.95
C THR A 103 -1.49 -12.69 -8.14
N ASP A 104 -2.31 -12.28 -7.16
CA ASP A 104 -3.76 -12.50 -7.18
C ASP A 104 -4.46 -11.68 -6.07
N ALA A 105 -4.99 -10.49 -6.37
CA ALA A 105 -6.01 -9.83 -5.54
C ALA A 105 -6.85 -8.85 -6.38
N GLU A 106 -8.17 -9.04 -6.39
CA GLU A 106 -9.09 -8.52 -7.42
C GLU A 106 -9.81 -7.19 -7.13
N ASP A 107 -9.54 -6.43 -6.05
CA ASP A 107 -10.20 -5.10 -5.91
C ASP A 107 -9.54 -4.16 -4.87
N ASP A 108 -9.07 -2.99 -5.32
CA ASP A 108 -8.42 -1.93 -4.51
C ASP A 108 -9.30 -1.46 -3.34
N ALA A 109 -10.62 -1.38 -3.55
CA ALA A 109 -11.56 -0.92 -2.52
C ALA A 109 -11.66 -1.89 -1.33
N ALA A 110 -11.52 -3.19 -1.60
CA ALA A 110 -11.54 -4.22 -0.57
C ALA A 110 -10.25 -4.23 0.27
N ILE A 111 -9.13 -3.80 -0.32
CA ILE A 111 -7.84 -3.69 0.38
C ILE A 111 -7.85 -2.50 1.35
N ASP A 112 -8.32 -1.34 0.92
CA ASP A 112 -8.42 -0.15 1.77
C ASP A 112 -9.37 -0.41 2.97
N GLU A 113 -10.52 -1.06 2.74
CA GLU A 113 -11.46 -1.45 3.80
C GLU A 113 -10.82 -2.44 4.80
N ALA A 114 -10.09 -3.45 4.30
CA ALA A 114 -9.39 -4.40 5.15
C ALA A 114 -8.28 -3.77 6.01
N ILE A 115 -7.60 -2.73 5.49
CA ILE A 115 -6.56 -2.01 6.23
C ILE A 115 -7.19 -1.18 7.36
N ASP A 116 -8.27 -0.46 7.10
CA ASP A 116 -8.97 0.34 8.09
C ASP A 116 -9.55 -0.53 9.23
N ASP A 117 -10.16 -1.68 8.90
CA ASP A 117 -10.69 -2.64 9.89
C ASP A 117 -9.60 -3.17 10.82
N VAL A 118 -8.43 -3.53 10.27
CA VAL A 118 -7.30 -4.04 11.06
C VAL A 118 -6.75 -2.96 11.99
N ILE A 119 -6.76 -1.69 11.56
CA ILE A 119 -6.30 -0.57 12.38
C ILE A 119 -7.28 -0.29 13.53
N GLU A 120 -8.58 -0.27 13.26
CA GLU A 120 -9.61 -0.01 14.27
C GLU A 120 -9.64 -1.11 15.35
N ALA A 121 -9.57 -2.38 14.94
CA ALA A 121 -9.50 -3.52 15.87
C ALA A 121 -8.28 -3.45 16.81
N ALA A 122 -7.12 -3.02 16.28
CA ALA A 122 -5.91 -2.86 17.08
C ALA A 122 -6.01 -1.72 18.09
N ILE A 123 -6.72 -0.63 17.76
CA ILE A 123 -6.96 0.49 18.68
C ILE A 123 -7.92 0.08 19.80
N ALA A 124 -8.98 -0.67 19.47
CA ALA A 124 -9.94 -1.19 20.44
C ALA A 124 -9.25 -2.12 21.47
N ALA A 125 -8.46 -3.09 21.00
CA ALA A 125 -7.73 -4.01 21.89
C ALA A 125 -6.73 -3.29 22.81
N LYS A 126 -6.05 -2.24 22.32
CA LYS A 126 -5.13 -1.44 23.13
C LYS A 126 -5.86 -0.60 24.19
N ARG A 127 -7.03 -0.05 23.87
CA ARG A 127 -7.86 0.68 24.84
C ARG A 127 -8.36 -0.22 25.96
N GLU A 128 -8.77 -1.44 25.61
CA GLU A 128 -9.24 -2.43 26.59
C GLU A 128 -8.13 -2.88 27.54
N GLN A 129 -6.91 -3.10 27.01
CA GLN A 129 -5.73 -3.39 27.84
C GLN A 129 -5.31 -2.21 28.73
N ALA A 130 -5.44 -0.97 28.24
CA ALA A 130 -5.15 0.22 29.04
C ALA A 130 -6.14 0.40 30.21
N ILE A 131 -7.41 0.03 30.02
CA ILE A 131 -8.44 0.09 31.08
C ILE A 131 -8.24 -1.01 32.13
N LEU A 132 -7.82 -2.21 31.72
CA LEU A 132 -7.57 -3.34 32.64
C LEU A 132 -6.28 -3.20 33.48
N THR A 133 -5.34 -2.36 33.05
CA THR A 133 -4.06 -2.16 33.75
C THR A 133 -4.18 -1.08 34.84
N ASP A 134 -5.25 -0.28 34.85
CA ASP A 134 -5.48 0.82 35.81
C ASP A 134 -6.28 0.37 37.06
N GLU A 135 -6.72 -0.89 37.11
CA GLU A 135 -7.48 -1.48 38.23
C GLU A 135 -6.64 -2.34 39.20
N HIS A 136 -5.30 -2.31 39.09
CA HIS A 136 -4.36 -3.11 39.90
C HIS A 136 -3.25 -2.27 40.54
#